data_AF-A0A3M0SW65-F1
#
_entry.id   AF-A0A3M0SW65-F1
#
_cell.length_a   1.000
_cell.length_b   1.000
_cell.length_c   1.000
_cell.angle_alpha   90.00
_cell.angle_beta   90.00
_cell.angle_gamma   90.00
#
_symmetry.space_group_name_H-M   'P 1'
#
loop_
_entity.id
_entity.type
_entity.pdbx_description
1 polymer ?
#
loop_
_entity_poly.entity_id
_entity_poly.type
_entity_poly.pdbx_seq_one_letter_code
_entity_poly.pdbx_strand_id
1 'polypeptide(L)'
;MAEISEKFIEEIVRKIIAEKLSNNNDFEKEVGPGGVIHVKTDTVKCQKFDTGKEGDNVLLTDVLTLDESPYMGCGIMEMTETTFDWTLKYEEIDYIIEGRLEIVIGDKRIGGNKGDILMIPRNSKIKFSVPKYAKFMYCTYPADWAEENK
;
A
#
# COMPACT_ATOMS: atom_id res chain seq x y z
N MET A 1 -17.33 34.68 -9.97
CA MET A 1 -16.96 33.31 -10.36
C MET A 1 -15.47 33.33 -10.63
N ALA A 2 -14.67 32.53 -9.92
CA ALA A 2 -13.23 32.49 -10.16
C ALA A 2 -12.99 31.88 -11.55
N GLU A 3 -12.28 32.59 -12.43
CA GLU A 3 -11.84 32.05 -13.72
C GLU A 3 -10.84 30.93 -13.46
N ILE A 4 -11.22 29.71 -13.85
CA ILE A 4 -10.34 28.56 -13.80
C ILE A 4 -9.34 28.73 -14.96
N SER A 5 -8.05 28.84 -14.64
CA SER A 5 -7.01 29.02 -15.65
C SER A 5 -6.80 27.73 -16.45
N GLU A 6 -6.54 27.85 -17.74
CA GLU A 6 -6.21 26.74 -18.64
C GLU A 6 -5.05 25.89 -18.10
N LYS A 7 -4.07 26.56 -17.47
CA LYS A 7 -2.91 25.93 -16.82
C LYS A 7 -3.31 25.02 -15.66
N PHE A 8 -4.31 25.42 -14.86
CA PHE A 8 -4.83 24.61 -13.77
C PHE A 8 -5.62 23.40 -14.27
N ILE A 9 -6.38 23.56 -15.35
CA ILE A 9 -7.07 22.43 -16.01
C ILE A 9 -6.05 21.45 -16.57
N GLU A 10 -4.99 21.94 -17.22
CA GLU A 10 -3.91 21.09 -17.74
C GLU A 10 -3.21 20.31 -16.64
N GLU A 11 -2.91 20.93 -15.49
CA GLU A 11 -2.31 20.26 -14.33
C GLU A 11 -3.22 19.15 -13.78
N ILE A 12 -4.52 19.41 -13.63
CA ILE A 12 -5.50 18.41 -13.20
C ILE A 12 -5.60 17.27 -14.22
N VAL A 13 -5.72 17.58 -15.52
CA VAL A 13 -5.83 16.57 -16.58
C VAL A 13 -4.57 15.73 -16.66
N ARG A 14 -3.37 16.33 -16.56
CA ARG A 14 -2.10 15.59 -16.50
C ARG A 14 -2.03 14.68 -15.28
N LYS A 15 -2.48 15.16 -14.11
CA LYS A 15 -2.53 14.36 -12.88
C LYS A 15 -3.46 13.16 -13.05
N ILE A 16 -4.68 13.37 -13.57
CA ILE A 16 -5.65 12.29 -13.84
C ILE A 16 -5.11 11.30 -14.88
N ILE A 17 -4.46 11.78 -15.94
CA ILE A 17 -3.88 10.90 -16.97
C ILE A 17 -2.71 10.11 -16.40
N ALA A 18 -1.84 10.72 -15.60
CA ALA A 18 -0.74 10.03 -14.93
C ALA A 18 -1.27 8.96 -13.96
N GLU A 19 -2.29 9.29 -13.16
CA GLU A 19 -2.98 8.34 -12.26
C GLU A 19 -3.65 7.20 -13.03
N LYS A 20 -4.28 7.48 -14.17
CA LYS A 20 -4.90 6.45 -15.02
C LYS A 20 -3.87 5.57 -15.75
N LEU A 21 -2.73 6.13 -16.15
CA LEU A 21 -1.66 5.38 -16.81
C LEU A 21 -0.78 4.60 -15.81
N SER A 22 -0.64 5.07 -14.57
CA SER A 22 0.01 4.33 -13.49
C SER A 22 -0.87 3.19 -12.97
N ASN A 23 -2.19 3.32 -13.11
CA ASN A 23 -3.17 2.25 -12.85
C ASN A 23 -3.23 1.17 -13.94
N ASN A 24 -2.16 0.96 -14.71
CA ASN A 24 -1.89 -0.29 -15.45
C ASN A 24 -1.58 -1.45 -14.47
N ASN A 25 -2.39 -1.58 -13.41
CA ASN A 25 -2.34 -2.71 -12.52
C ASN A 25 -3.18 -3.82 -13.17
N ASP A 26 -2.55 -4.54 -14.11
CA ASP A 26 -3.11 -5.73 -14.74
C ASP A 26 -3.22 -6.87 -13.71
N PHE A 27 -4.23 -6.78 -12.85
CA PHE A 27 -4.68 -7.89 -12.02
C PHE A 27 -6.18 -8.14 -12.27
N GLU A 28 -6.60 -9.38 -12.10
CA GLU A 28 -7.99 -9.76 -12.27
C GLU A 28 -8.82 -9.19 -11.11
N LYS A 29 -9.74 -8.27 -11.44
CA LYS A 29 -10.70 -7.65 -10.53
C LYS A 29 -12.11 -7.73 -11.10
N GLU A 30 -13.06 -8.14 -10.27
CA GLU A 30 -14.49 -8.16 -10.59
C GLU A 30 -15.24 -7.20 -9.66
N VAL A 31 -16.10 -6.36 -10.23
CA VAL A 31 -17.00 -5.47 -9.48
C VAL A 31 -18.43 -5.97 -9.67
N GLY A 32 -19.01 -6.51 -8.60
CA GLY A 32 -20.37 -7.01 -8.55
C GLY A 32 -21.41 -5.95 -8.18
N PRO A 33 -22.70 -6.34 -8.14
CA PRO A 33 -23.80 -5.46 -7.75
C PRO A 33 -23.56 -4.82 -6.37
N GLY A 34 -23.90 -3.54 -6.25
CA GLY A 34 -23.76 -2.80 -4.99
C GLY A 34 -22.32 -2.44 -4.61
N GLY A 35 -21.35 -2.61 -5.52
CA GLY A 35 -19.94 -2.24 -5.27
C GLY A 35 -19.14 -3.31 -4.51
N VAL A 36 -19.59 -4.56 -4.51
CA VAL A 36 -18.81 -5.69 -3.98
C VAL A 36 -17.65 -5.97 -4.92
N ILE A 37 -16.43 -5.98 -4.40
CA ILE A 37 -15.22 -6.15 -5.21
C ILE A 37 -14.52 -7.46 -4.84
N HIS A 38 -14.20 -8.26 -5.86
CA HIS A 38 -13.32 -9.41 -5.76
C HIS A 38 -12.01 -9.11 -6.49
N VAL A 39 -10.88 -9.24 -5.79
CA VAL A 39 -9.54 -9.14 -6.36
C VAL A 39 -8.89 -10.51 -6.28
N LYS A 40 -8.43 -11.02 -7.42
CA LYS A 40 -7.71 -12.29 -7.49
C LYS A 40 -6.23 -12.06 -7.16
N THR A 41 -5.90 -12.17 -5.88
CA THR A 41 -4.63 -11.71 -5.31
C THR A 41 -3.37 -12.30 -5.95
N ASP A 42 -3.42 -13.54 -6.47
CA ASP A 42 -2.28 -14.19 -7.14
C ASP A 42 -1.91 -13.52 -8.47
N THR A 43 -2.82 -12.75 -9.07
CA THR A 43 -2.57 -11.98 -10.30
C THR A 43 -2.01 -10.58 -10.05
N VAL A 44 -1.99 -10.12 -8.79
CA VAL A 44 -1.47 -8.80 -8.43
C VAL A 44 0.04 -8.76 -8.61
N LYS A 45 0.50 -7.89 -9.51
CA LYS A 45 1.91 -7.58 -9.74
C LYS A 45 2.27 -6.27 -9.05
N CYS A 46 3.03 -6.35 -7.97
CA CYS A 46 3.46 -5.19 -7.20
C CYS A 46 4.45 -4.31 -7.99
N GLN A 47 4.35 -3.00 -7.83
CA GLN A 47 5.24 -2.02 -8.45
C GLN A 47 6.28 -1.50 -7.45
N LYS A 48 7.41 -0.97 -7.92
CA LYS A 48 8.45 -0.45 -7.02
C LYS A 48 7.90 0.68 -6.14
N PHE A 49 8.06 0.53 -4.84
CA PHE A 49 7.74 1.55 -3.85
C PHE A 49 9.00 2.33 -3.47
N ASP A 50 8.90 3.65 -3.42
CA ASP A 50 10.01 4.51 -3.02
C ASP A 50 10.02 4.71 -1.50
N THR A 51 10.94 4.03 -0.82
CA THR A 51 11.16 4.19 0.63
C THR A 51 11.96 5.44 0.98
N GLY A 52 12.42 6.21 -0.02
CA GLY A 52 13.37 7.30 0.13
C GLY A 52 14.83 6.84 0.21
N LYS A 53 15.10 5.53 0.10
CA LYS A 53 16.44 4.95 0.16
C LYS A 53 16.70 4.00 -1.01
N GLU A 54 17.76 4.31 -1.76
CA GLU A 54 18.19 3.48 -2.86
C GLU A 54 18.68 2.10 -2.37
N GLY A 55 18.26 1.04 -3.07
CA GLY A 55 18.62 -0.34 -2.78
C GLY A 55 17.60 -1.11 -1.93
N ASP A 56 16.61 -0.44 -1.33
CA ASP A 56 15.52 -1.15 -0.67
C ASP A 56 14.65 -1.86 -1.72
N ASN A 57 14.38 -3.16 -1.52
CA ASN A 57 13.56 -3.97 -2.41
C ASN A 57 12.15 -4.12 -1.82
N VAL A 58 11.35 -3.07 -2.03
CA VAL A 58 9.95 -2.98 -1.61
C VAL A 58 9.10 -2.75 -2.84
N LEU A 59 8.11 -3.62 -3.04
CA LEU A 59 7.11 -3.51 -4.08
C LEU A 59 5.73 -3.41 -3.45
N LEU A 60 4.87 -2.55 -3.96
CA LEU A 60 3.51 -2.35 -3.47
C LEU A 60 2.56 -2.06 -4.62
N THR A 61 1.32 -2.52 -4.47
CA THR A 61 0.18 -2.11 -5.31
C THR A 61 -1.06 -2.00 -4.44
N ASP A 62 -1.66 -0.81 -4.39
CA ASP A 62 -3.02 -0.64 -3.88
C ASP A 62 -4.00 -1.34 -4.84
N VAL A 63 -4.91 -2.15 -4.27
CA VAL A 63 -5.87 -2.94 -5.07
C VAL A 63 -7.27 -2.33 -5.12
N LEU A 64 -7.53 -1.32 -4.29
CA LEU A 64 -8.77 -0.54 -4.27
C LEU A 64 -8.44 0.94 -4.50
N THR A 65 -9.23 1.60 -5.35
CA THR A 65 -9.16 3.07 -5.49
C THR A 65 -9.95 3.77 -4.36
N LEU A 66 -9.73 5.08 -4.17
CA LEU A 66 -10.51 5.87 -3.21
C LEU A 66 -12.01 5.97 -3.59
N ASP A 67 -12.34 5.89 -4.88
CA ASP A 67 -13.73 5.83 -5.35
C ASP A 67 -14.39 4.49 -4.96
N GLU A 68 -13.61 3.41 -4.97
CA GLU A 68 -14.07 2.06 -4.62
C GLU A 68 -14.14 1.84 -3.10
N SER A 69 -13.16 2.37 -2.35
CA SER A 69 -13.09 2.29 -0.88
C SER A 69 -12.61 3.62 -0.29
N PRO A 70 -13.52 4.55 0.04
CA PRO A 70 -13.16 5.88 0.53
C PRO A 70 -12.67 5.90 1.98
N TYR A 71 -12.85 4.81 2.74
CA TYR A 71 -12.54 4.75 4.16
C TYR A 71 -11.33 3.90 4.48
N MET A 72 -11.20 2.73 3.84
CA MET A 72 -10.10 1.80 4.08
C MET A 72 -9.22 1.63 2.85
N GLY A 73 -7.91 1.61 3.08
CA GLY A 73 -6.93 1.30 2.05
C GLY A 73 -6.72 -0.20 2.05
N CYS A 74 -6.42 -0.77 0.89
CA CYS A 74 -6.09 -2.19 0.78
C CYS A 74 -5.13 -2.39 -0.38
N GLY A 75 -4.10 -3.20 -0.15
CA GLY A 75 -3.15 -3.54 -1.18
C GLY A 75 -2.29 -4.73 -0.83
N ILE A 76 -1.38 -5.03 -1.75
CA ILE A 76 -0.40 -6.12 -1.61
C ILE A 76 0.98 -5.51 -1.60
N MET A 77 1.78 -5.91 -0.61
CA MET A 77 3.19 -5.55 -0.50
C MET A 77 4.06 -6.81 -0.60
N GLU A 78 5.15 -6.70 -1.34
CA GLU A 78 6.21 -7.69 -1.44
C GLU A 78 7.55 -7.06 -1.06
N MET A 79 8.31 -7.77 -0.25
CA MET A 79 9.59 -7.32 0.27
C MET A 79 10.62 -8.44 0.18
N THR A 80 11.85 -8.11 -0.17
CA THR A 80 12.95 -9.09 -0.25
C THR A 80 14.21 -8.53 0.41
N GLU A 81 14.76 -9.26 1.39
CA GLU A 81 16.04 -8.97 2.06
C GLU A 81 16.26 -7.48 2.39
N THR A 82 15.23 -6.82 2.93
CA THR A 82 15.24 -5.37 3.15
C THR A 82 14.76 -5.00 4.54
N THR A 83 15.19 -3.84 5.02
CA THR A 83 14.70 -3.22 6.25
C THR A 83 14.75 -1.72 6.12
N PHE A 84 13.63 -1.06 6.37
CA PHE A 84 13.51 0.39 6.25
C PHE A 84 12.67 0.98 7.38
N ASP A 85 13.00 2.22 7.76
CA ASP A 85 12.28 2.98 8.77
C ASP A 85 10.96 3.51 8.19
N TRP A 86 9.88 3.39 8.95
CA TRP A 86 8.58 3.93 8.57
C TRP A 86 7.82 4.45 9.79
N THR A 87 7.14 5.58 9.63
CA THR A 87 6.20 6.09 10.63
C THR A 87 4.80 5.99 10.05
N LEU A 88 3.94 5.17 10.67
CA LEU A 88 2.56 5.03 10.23
C LEU A 88 1.73 6.13 10.89
N LYS A 89 1.27 7.13 10.13
CA LYS A 89 0.27 8.11 10.61
C LYS A 89 -1.18 7.59 10.53
N TYR A 90 -1.34 6.31 10.25
CA TYR A 90 -2.58 5.56 10.09
C TYR A 90 -2.48 4.21 10.82
N GLU A 91 -3.61 3.54 11.01
CA GLU A 91 -3.60 2.14 11.49
C GLU A 91 -3.44 1.20 10.31
N GLU A 92 -2.75 0.08 10.53
CA GLU A 92 -2.53 -0.96 9.52
C GLU A 92 -2.72 -2.36 10.11
N ILE A 93 -3.33 -3.25 9.33
CA ILE A 93 -3.44 -4.68 9.61
C ILE A 93 -2.83 -5.43 8.43
N ASP A 94 -1.88 -6.32 8.72
CA ASP A 94 -1.23 -7.16 7.73
C ASP A 94 -1.70 -8.61 7.86
N TYR A 95 -2.03 -9.23 6.73
CA TYR A 95 -2.18 -10.68 6.63
C TYR A 95 -1.04 -11.26 5.79
N ILE A 96 -0.25 -12.16 6.39
CA ILE A 96 0.94 -12.70 5.73
C ILE A 96 0.53 -13.83 4.79
N ILE A 97 0.68 -13.60 3.48
CA ILE A 97 0.36 -14.56 2.42
C ILE A 97 1.53 -15.54 2.23
N GLU A 98 2.76 -15.03 2.21
CA GLU A 98 3.98 -15.81 2.06
C GLU A 98 5.14 -15.25 2.88
N GLY A 99 6.09 -16.13 3.23
CA GLY A 99 7.32 -15.73 3.89
C GLY A 99 7.12 -15.28 5.34
N ARG A 100 7.90 -14.28 5.75
CA ARG A 100 7.92 -13.75 7.12
C ARG A 100 8.16 -12.25 7.13
N LEU A 101 7.25 -11.54 7.78
CA LEU A 101 7.38 -10.11 8.09
C LEU A 101 7.75 -9.91 9.56
N GLU A 102 8.67 -8.99 9.83
CA GLU A 102 8.99 -8.53 11.17
C GLU A 102 8.83 -7.01 11.30
N ILE A 103 8.15 -6.60 12.37
CA ILE A 103 8.02 -5.23 12.82
C ILE A 103 9.02 -5.00 13.95
N VAL A 104 10.01 -4.14 13.70
CA VAL A 104 10.96 -3.71 14.72
C VAL A 104 10.42 -2.46 15.39
N ILE A 105 10.21 -2.52 16.70
CA ILE A 105 9.73 -1.39 17.50
C ILE A 105 10.48 -1.34 18.83
N GLY A 106 11.20 -0.24 19.06
CA GLY A 106 12.13 -0.14 20.19
C GLY A 106 13.22 -1.21 20.12
N ASP A 107 13.30 -2.05 21.15
CA ASP A 107 14.22 -3.18 21.27
C ASP A 107 13.61 -4.53 20.86
N LYS A 108 12.34 -4.55 20.46
CA LYS A 108 11.60 -5.77 20.13
C LYS A 108 11.44 -5.97 18.63
N ARG A 109 11.38 -7.25 18.26
CA ARG A 109 10.93 -7.73 16.95
C ARG A 109 9.69 -8.57 17.14
N ILE A 110 8.60 -8.15 16.53
CA ILE A 110 7.34 -8.88 16.49
C ILE A 110 7.18 -9.35 15.05
N GLY A 111 7.00 -10.64 14.79
CA GLY A 111 6.94 -11.13 13.42
C GLY A 111 5.88 -12.18 13.20
N GLY A 112 5.30 -12.15 12.01
CA GLY A 112 4.29 -13.10 11.52
C GLY A 112 4.84 -13.90 10.35
N ASN A 113 4.47 -15.17 10.27
CA ASN A 113 4.71 -16.04 9.13
C ASN A 113 3.43 -16.22 8.32
N LYS A 114 3.50 -16.92 7.19
CA LYS A 114 2.33 -17.29 6.38
C LYS A 114 1.13 -17.73 7.24
N GLY A 115 0.01 -17.05 7.07
CA GLY A 115 -1.26 -17.29 7.77
C GLY A 115 -1.47 -16.43 9.02
N ASP A 116 -0.43 -15.74 9.49
CA ASP A 116 -0.51 -14.87 10.67
C ASP A 116 -1.05 -13.48 10.30
N ILE A 117 -1.51 -12.77 11.34
CA ILE A 117 -1.95 -11.38 11.27
C ILE A 117 -1.04 -10.52 12.15
N LEU A 118 -0.68 -9.34 11.66
CA LEU A 118 -0.05 -8.28 12.44
C LEU A 118 -0.97 -7.06 12.46
N MET A 119 -0.93 -6.29 13.55
CA MET A 119 -1.66 -5.03 13.67
C MET A 119 -0.68 -3.98 14.19
N ILE A 120 -0.63 -2.85 13.49
CA ILE A 120 0.27 -1.73 13.76
C ILE A 120 -0.58 -0.50 14.08
N PRO A 121 -0.56 0.00 15.32
CA PRO A 121 -1.34 1.17 15.70
C PRO A 121 -0.86 2.44 15.01
N ARG A 122 -1.77 3.40 14.85
CA ARG A 122 -1.47 4.76 14.41
C ARG A 122 -0.37 5.41 15.25
N ASN A 123 0.47 6.20 14.59
CA ASN A 123 1.62 6.92 15.11
C ASN A 123 2.78 6.01 15.58
N SER A 124 2.80 4.75 15.13
CA SER A 124 3.91 3.84 15.40
C SER A 124 5.13 4.22 14.54
N LYS A 125 6.28 4.41 15.19
CA LYS A 125 7.59 4.52 14.52
C LYS A 125 8.25 3.15 14.55
N ILE A 126 8.39 2.54 13.39
CA ILE A 126 8.83 1.14 13.27
C ILE A 126 9.92 1.00 12.20
N LYS A 127 10.44 -0.22 12.09
CA LYS A 127 11.06 -0.69 10.86
C LYS A 127 10.31 -1.89 10.35
N PHE A 128 9.88 -1.84 9.09
CA PHE A 128 9.52 -3.06 8.38
C PHE A 128 10.81 -3.81 8.07
N SER A 129 10.88 -5.09 8.42
CA SER A 129 12.07 -5.90 8.28
C SER A 129 11.72 -7.28 7.73
N VAL A 130 12.34 -7.64 6.61
CA VAL A 130 12.13 -8.90 5.93
C VAL A 130 13.49 -9.54 5.67
N PRO A 131 13.92 -10.51 6.49
CA PRO A 131 15.25 -11.12 6.36
C PRO A 131 15.46 -11.93 5.09
N LYS A 132 14.37 -12.39 4.44
CA LYS A 132 14.41 -13.18 3.20
C LYS A 132 13.36 -12.68 2.21
N TYR A 133 12.10 -13.04 2.44
CA TYR A 133 10.97 -12.67 1.60
C TYR A 133 9.69 -12.59 2.44
N ALA A 134 8.81 -11.67 2.08
CA ALA A 134 7.44 -11.59 2.58
C ALA A 134 6.52 -11.08 1.48
N LYS A 135 5.34 -11.68 1.38
CA LYS A 135 4.19 -11.17 0.63
C LYS A 135 3.02 -11.08 1.58
N PHE A 136 2.41 -9.91 1.68
CA PHE A 136 1.30 -9.69 2.61
C PHE A 136 0.28 -8.74 2.03
N MET A 137 -0.97 -8.94 2.43
CA MET A 137 -2.03 -7.95 2.23
C MET A 137 -1.98 -6.99 3.40
N TYR A 138 -2.09 -5.69 3.13
CA TYR A 138 -2.29 -4.66 4.16
C TYR A 138 -3.68 -4.05 4.01
N CYS A 139 -4.28 -3.68 5.14
CA CYS A 139 -5.49 -2.89 5.21
C CYS A 139 -5.25 -1.69 6.13
N THR A 140 -5.57 -0.48 5.68
CA THR A 140 -5.28 0.75 6.42
C THR A 140 -6.53 1.57 6.73
N TYR A 141 -6.44 2.40 7.77
CA TYR A 141 -7.39 3.48 8.02
C TYR A 141 -6.68 4.78 8.43
N PRO A 142 -6.88 5.91 7.72
CA PRO A 142 -7.76 6.09 6.56
C PRO A 142 -7.23 5.42 5.26
N ALA A 143 -8.05 5.44 4.21
CA ALA A 143 -7.70 4.89 2.90
C ALA A 143 -6.53 5.60 2.22
N ASP A 144 -6.46 6.92 2.36
CA ASP A 144 -5.42 7.74 1.74
C ASP A 144 -4.13 7.76 2.59
N TRP A 145 -3.64 6.57 2.91
CA TRP A 145 -2.53 6.36 3.85
C TRP A 145 -1.21 6.95 3.32
N ALA A 146 -1.01 6.97 2.01
CA ALA A 146 0.22 7.46 1.38
C ALA A 146 0.31 8.99 1.41
N GLU A 147 -0.79 9.71 1.20
CA GLU A 147 -0.81 11.19 1.29
C GLU A 147 -0.66 11.66 2.74
N GLU A 148 -1.20 10.93 3.71
CA GLU A 148 -0.98 11.24 5.14
C GLU A 148 0.52 11.27 5.48
N ASN A 149 1.35 10.45 4.83
CA ASN A 149 2.78 10.34 5.08
C ASN A 149 3.68 11.31 4.29
N LYS A 150 3.12 12.16 3.43
CA LYS A 150 3.83 13.33 2.92
C LYS A 150 3.95 14.42 4.00
#